data_AF-A0A1S3N5P9-F1
#
_entry.id   AF-A0A1S3N5P9-F1
#
_cell.length_a   1.000
_cell.length_b   1.000
_cell.length_c   1.000
_cell.angle_alpha   90.00
_cell.angle_beta   90.00
_cell.angle_gamma   90.00
#
_symmetry.space_group_name_H-M   'P 1'
#
loop_
_entity.id
_entity.type
_entity.pdbx_description
1 polymer ?
#
loop_
_entity_poly.entity_id
_entity_poly.type
_entity_poly.pdbx_seq_one_letter_code
_entity_poly.pdbx_strand_id
1 'polypeptide(L)'
;TVHYEGGAVSIHARSLWRLETLRVAWSGSHTRWGQPFRLRHVTTGKYLSIMEDKGLLLMDKEKADVKSTAFCFRPSKEKLDLGPKKEVDGMGVPDIKYGDSVCYIQHVDTCLWLTYQAMDAKCARMGGVQRKVRYITV
;
A
#
# COMPACT_ATOMS: atom_id res chain seq x y z
N THR A 1 9.53 11.36 -0.92
CA THR A 1 8.55 11.36 0.19
C THR A 1 7.17 11.04 -0.37
N VAL A 2 6.23 10.59 0.46
CA VAL A 2 4.89 10.16 0.04
C VAL A 2 3.85 10.96 0.82
N HIS A 3 2.81 11.45 0.14
CA HIS A 3 1.78 12.32 0.73
C HIS A 3 0.38 11.94 0.27
N TYR A 4 -0.61 12.16 1.14
CA TYR A 4 -2.01 12.27 0.78
C TYR A 4 -2.30 13.72 0.39
N GLU A 5 -2.91 13.90 -0.77
CA GLU A 5 -3.29 15.21 -1.31
C GLU A 5 -4.70 15.08 -1.91
N GLY A 6 -5.58 16.01 -1.55
CA GLY A 6 -6.93 16.10 -2.12
C GLY A 6 -7.00 17.01 -3.35
N GLY A 7 -8.18 17.11 -3.95
CA GLY A 7 -8.44 18.05 -5.04
C GLY A 7 -7.81 17.61 -6.35
N ALA A 8 -7.15 18.53 -7.05
CA ALA A 8 -6.76 18.36 -8.45
C ALA A 8 -5.87 17.11 -8.69
N VAL A 9 -5.11 16.63 -7.72
CA VAL A 9 -4.23 15.45 -7.87
C VAL A 9 -4.94 14.17 -8.24
N SER A 10 -6.23 14.04 -7.94
CA SER A 10 -7.02 12.88 -8.35
C SER A 10 -7.02 12.64 -9.86
N ILE A 11 -6.81 13.68 -10.68
CA ILE A 11 -6.74 13.61 -12.14
C ILE A 11 -5.31 13.72 -12.71
N HIS A 12 -4.27 13.78 -11.86
CA HIS A 12 -2.88 13.88 -12.31
C HIS A 12 -2.18 12.53 -12.36
N ALA A 13 -1.24 12.35 -13.28
CA ALA A 13 -0.45 11.12 -13.41
C ALA A 13 0.38 10.76 -12.15
N ARG A 14 0.65 11.74 -11.28
CA ARG A 14 1.38 11.53 -10.00
C ARG A 14 0.57 10.81 -8.92
N SER A 15 -0.73 10.59 -9.13
CA SER A 15 -1.56 9.79 -8.21
C SER A 15 -1.68 8.33 -8.62
N LEU A 16 -1.10 7.94 -9.77
CA LEU A 16 -1.26 6.60 -10.33
C LEU A 16 -0.26 5.60 -9.73
N TRP A 17 -0.81 4.47 -9.25
CA TRP A 17 -0.07 3.35 -8.71
C TRP A 17 -0.43 2.05 -9.44
N ARG A 18 0.56 1.21 -9.64
CA ARG A 18 0.40 -0.15 -10.14
C ARG A 18 0.59 -1.14 -9.00
N LEU A 19 -0.37 -2.03 -8.82
CA LEU A 19 -0.25 -3.19 -7.95
C LEU A 19 0.46 -4.31 -8.72
N GLU A 20 1.55 -4.83 -8.17
CA GLU A 20 2.32 -5.94 -8.74
C GLU A 20 2.34 -7.10 -7.73
N THR A 21 1.71 -8.23 -8.07
CA THR A 21 1.72 -9.42 -7.20
C THR A 21 3.13 -10.04 -7.14
N LEU A 22 3.43 -10.78 -6.08
CA LEU A 22 4.72 -11.47 -5.93
C LEU A 22 4.81 -12.79 -6.73
N ARG A 23 3.92 -13.00 -7.71
CA ARG A 23 3.82 -14.22 -8.51
C ARG A 23 4.13 -13.93 -9.98
N VAL A 24 4.73 -14.92 -10.64
CA VAL A 24 4.98 -14.88 -12.09
C VAL A 24 3.76 -15.44 -12.83
N ALA A 25 3.38 -16.69 -12.55
CA ALA A 25 2.17 -17.27 -13.10
C ALA A 25 0.93 -16.64 -12.44
N TRP A 26 -0.12 -16.44 -13.24
CA TRP A 26 -1.39 -15.86 -12.79
C TRP A 26 -1.23 -14.51 -12.07
N SER A 27 -0.23 -13.70 -12.44
CA SER A 27 0.01 -12.40 -11.79
C SER A 27 -1.17 -11.42 -11.91
N GLY A 28 -2.05 -11.64 -12.89
CA GLY A 28 -3.30 -10.91 -13.12
C GLY A 28 -4.56 -11.58 -12.57
N SER A 29 -4.44 -12.58 -11.69
CA SER A 29 -5.59 -13.16 -10.99
C SER A 29 -6.31 -12.12 -10.14
N HIS A 30 -7.50 -12.45 -9.65
CA HIS A 30 -8.17 -11.61 -8.67
C HIS A 30 -7.29 -11.45 -7.41
N THR A 31 -7.13 -10.19 -6.98
CA THR A 31 -6.46 -9.88 -5.72
C THR A 31 -7.30 -10.39 -4.56
N ARG A 32 -6.67 -11.10 -3.63
CA ARG A 32 -7.31 -11.61 -2.41
C ARG A 32 -6.88 -10.83 -1.18
N TRP A 33 -7.72 -10.85 -0.15
CA TRP A 33 -7.32 -10.37 1.17
C TRP A 33 -6.03 -11.06 1.61
N GLY A 34 -5.11 -10.34 2.24
CA GLY A 34 -3.84 -10.82 2.75
C GLY A 34 -2.86 -11.37 1.70
N GLN A 35 -3.16 -11.25 0.40
CA GLN A 35 -2.22 -11.62 -0.65
C GLN A 35 -1.11 -10.56 -0.74
N PRO A 36 0.17 -10.94 -0.66
CA PRO A 36 1.27 -10.00 -0.80
C PRO A 36 1.39 -9.42 -2.21
N PHE A 37 1.63 -8.12 -2.28
CA PHE A 37 1.93 -7.37 -3.50
C PHE A 37 2.89 -6.22 -3.22
N ARG A 38 3.44 -5.63 -4.29
CA ARG A 38 4.23 -4.40 -4.26
C ARG A 38 3.45 -3.27 -4.93
N LEU A 39 3.66 -2.05 -4.44
CA LEU A 39 3.09 -0.83 -5.03
C LEU A 39 4.15 -0.09 -5.80
N ARG A 40 3.98 0.03 -7.11
CA ARG A 40 4.87 0.77 -8.00
C ARG A 40 4.22 2.06 -8.44
N HIS A 41 4.90 3.18 -8.23
CA HIS A 41 4.45 4.47 -8.75
C HIS A 41 4.65 4.50 -10.27
N VAL A 42 3.58 4.75 -11.02
CA VAL A 42 3.56 4.52 -12.47
C VAL A 42 4.56 5.40 -13.21
N THR A 43 4.58 6.69 -12.90
CA THR A 43 5.38 7.67 -13.66
C THR A 43 6.86 7.64 -13.31
N THR A 44 7.23 7.36 -12.06
CA THR A 44 8.64 7.31 -11.64
C THR A 44 9.24 5.91 -11.71
N GLY A 45 8.40 4.87 -11.80
CA GLY A 45 8.82 3.48 -11.76
C GLY A 45 9.33 2.98 -10.40
N LYS A 46 9.33 3.84 -9.37
CA LYS A 46 9.80 3.55 -8.00
C LYS A 46 8.76 2.75 -7.21
N TYR A 47 9.22 2.01 -6.21
CA TYR A 47 8.37 1.21 -5.33
C TYR A 47 8.15 1.90 -4.00
N LEU A 48 6.95 1.76 -3.46
CA LEU A 48 6.69 2.07 -2.06
C LEU A 48 7.47 1.09 -1.19
N SER A 49 8.22 1.61 -0.21
CA SER A 49 9.05 0.80 0.68
C SER A 49 9.07 1.38 2.09
N ILE A 50 9.19 0.49 3.08
CA ILE A 50 9.46 0.83 4.47
C ILE A 50 10.93 0.54 4.82
N MET A 51 11.60 1.51 5.42
CA MET A 51 12.91 1.30 6.06
C MET A 51 12.79 1.58 7.56
N GLU A 52 13.47 0.76 8.37
CA GLU A 52 13.46 0.87 9.84
C GLU A 52 13.91 2.25 10.34
N ASP A 53 14.84 2.91 9.64
CA ASP A 53 15.42 4.19 10.02
C ASP A 53 14.70 5.42 9.41
N LYS A 54 14.19 5.28 8.18
CA LYS A 54 13.66 6.40 7.36
C LYS A 54 12.14 6.40 7.23
N GLY A 55 11.47 5.36 7.72
CA GLY A 55 10.04 5.18 7.55
C GLY A 55 9.66 4.90 6.10
N LEU A 56 8.55 5.49 5.63
CA LEU A 56 8.01 5.22 4.30
C LEU A 56 8.62 6.12 3.21
N LEU A 57 9.10 5.50 2.13
CA LEU A 57 9.74 6.18 1.02
C LEU A 57 9.49 5.51 -0.33
N LEU A 58 9.89 6.20 -1.40
CA LEU A 58 9.92 5.66 -2.75
C LEU A 58 11.34 5.22 -3.08
N MET A 59 11.51 3.94 -3.40
CA MET A 59 12.79 3.32 -3.66
C MET A 59 12.90 2.90 -5.13
N ASP A 60 14.08 3.07 -5.70
CA ASP A 60 14.38 2.57 -7.05
C ASP A 60 14.28 1.03 -7.09
N LYS A 61 13.91 0.48 -8.24
CA LYS A 61 13.62 -0.96 -8.42
C LYS A 61 14.78 -1.84 -7.95
N GLU A 62 16.00 -1.40 -8.20
CA GLU A 62 17.25 -2.13 -7.93
C GLU A 62 17.52 -2.28 -6.43
N LYS A 63 16.94 -1.39 -5.61
CA LYS A 63 17.09 -1.37 -4.15
C LYS A 63 15.82 -1.85 -3.42
N ALA A 64 14.74 -2.09 -4.15
CA ALA A 64 13.43 -2.43 -3.61
C ALA A 64 13.30 -3.95 -3.40
N ASP A 65 13.85 -4.45 -2.30
CA ASP A 65 13.69 -5.86 -1.91
C ASP A 65 12.24 -6.20 -1.53
N VAL A 66 11.91 -7.51 -1.55
CA VAL A 66 10.56 -7.97 -1.20
C VAL A 66 10.23 -7.69 0.27
N LYS A 67 11.21 -7.82 1.16
CA LYS A 67 11.00 -7.67 2.61
C LYS A 67 10.47 -6.28 2.98
N SER A 68 11.00 -5.22 2.36
CA SER A 68 10.63 -3.83 2.61
C SER A 68 9.46 -3.32 1.76
N THR A 69 9.06 -4.05 0.71
CA THR A 69 8.04 -3.59 -0.26
C THR A 69 6.80 -4.47 -0.33
N ALA A 70 6.76 -5.56 0.44
CA ALA A 70 5.59 -6.43 0.50
C ALA A 70 4.49 -5.83 1.38
N PHE A 71 3.38 -5.48 0.75
CA PHE A 71 2.15 -5.05 1.40
C PHE A 71 1.02 -6.04 1.12
N CYS A 72 -0.05 -5.96 1.90
CA CYS A 72 -1.27 -6.69 1.60
C CYS A 72 -2.50 -5.86 1.97
N PHE A 73 -3.63 -6.20 1.37
CA PHE A 73 -4.93 -5.67 1.76
C PHE A 73 -5.52 -6.47 2.92
N ARG A 74 -6.16 -5.79 3.86
CA ARG A 74 -6.89 -6.39 4.99
C ARG A 74 -8.28 -5.78 5.09
N PRO A 75 -9.31 -6.57 5.46
CA PRO A 75 -10.67 -6.08 5.61
C PRO A 75 -10.87 -5.31 6.92
N SER A 76 -10.05 -5.58 7.94
CA SER A 76 -10.05 -4.91 9.24
C SER A 76 -8.63 -4.90 9.84
N LYS A 77 -8.45 -4.17 10.95
CA LYS A 77 -7.20 -4.14 11.72
C LYS A 77 -7.11 -5.21 12.82
N GLU A 78 -8.10 -6.09 12.90
CA GLU A 78 -8.14 -7.16 13.89
C GLU A 78 -7.14 -8.28 13.54
N LYS A 79 -6.73 -9.02 14.55
CA LYS A 79 -5.87 -10.19 14.38
C LYS A 79 -6.65 -11.29 13.67
N LEU A 80 -6.64 -11.32 12.33
CA LEU A 80 -7.07 -12.54 11.63
C LEU A 80 -5.94 -13.56 11.64
N ASP A 81 -6.27 -14.78 12.06
CA ASP A 81 -5.52 -15.97 11.74
C ASP A 81 -5.57 -16.21 10.23
N LEU A 82 -4.58 -15.64 9.55
CA LEU A 82 -4.33 -15.95 8.15
C LEU A 82 -3.72 -17.35 8.09
N GLY A 83 -4.59 -18.36 8.10
CA GLY A 83 -4.18 -19.73 7.81
C GLY A 83 -3.40 -19.82 6.49
N PRO A 84 -2.59 -20.87 6.30
CA PRO A 84 -1.75 -21.02 5.12
C PRO A 84 -2.61 -20.96 3.84
N LYS A 85 -2.40 -19.91 3.05
CA LYS A 85 -3.15 -19.72 1.81
C LYS A 85 -2.56 -20.58 0.72
N LYS A 86 -3.27 -21.66 0.40
CA LYS A 86 -2.95 -22.51 -0.75
C LYS A 86 -2.89 -21.65 -2.01
N GLU A 87 -1.87 -21.92 -2.82
CA GLU A 87 -1.81 -21.36 -4.17
C GLU A 87 -3.01 -21.89 -4.97
N VAL A 88 -3.68 -20.98 -5.67
CA VAL A 88 -4.81 -21.32 -6.53
C VAL A 88 -4.31 -21.13 -7.95
N ASP A 89 -4.38 -22.19 -8.75
CA ASP A 89 -4.23 -22.09 -10.19
C ASP A 89 -5.54 -21.56 -10.79
N GLY A 90 -5.44 -20.54 -11.62
CA GLY A 90 -6.60 -19.86 -12.21
C GLY A 90 -6.84 -18.45 -11.67
N MET A 91 -8.02 -17.90 -11.97
CA MET A 91 -8.37 -16.52 -11.62
C MET A 91 -8.63 -16.29 -10.12
N GLY A 92 -8.95 -17.33 -9.36
CA GLY A 92 -9.30 -17.22 -7.95
C GLY A 92 -10.65 -16.54 -7.69
N VAL A 93 -10.89 -16.14 -6.44
CA VAL A 93 -12.14 -15.52 -6.00
C VAL A 93 -12.02 -13.98 -6.08
N PRO A 94 -13.01 -13.26 -6.63
CA PRO A 94 -13.00 -11.80 -6.73
C PRO A 94 -13.37 -11.13 -5.40
N ASP A 95 -12.44 -11.15 -4.43
CA ASP A 95 -12.65 -10.61 -3.08
C ASP A 95 -12.70 -9.07 -3.01
N ILE A 96 -11.91 -8.40 -3.86
CA ILE A 96 -11.74 -6.94 -3.85
C ILE A 96 -12.53 -6.31 -4.99
N LYS A 97 -13.42 -5.37 -4.64
CA LYS A 97 -14.26 -4.61 -5.57
C LYS A 97 -13.80 -3.15 -5.65
N TYR A 98 -13.77 -2.60 -6.85
CA TYR A 98 -13.52 -1.17 -7.06
C TYR A 98 -14.67 -0.34 -6.52
N GLY A 99 -14.39 0.67 -5.71
CA GLY A 99 -15.39 1.59 -5.15
C GLY A 99 -16.12 1.07 -3.90
N ASP A 100 -16.33 -0.24 -3.79
CA ASP A 100 -17.13 -0.83 -2.69
C ASP A 100 -16.27 -1.38 -1.54
N SER A 101 -15.10 -1.96 -1.84
CA SER A 101 -14.27 -2.59 -0.82
C SER A 101 -13.48 -1.57 -0.02
N VAL A 102 -13.68 -1.54 1.29
CA VAL A 102 -12.80 -0.81 2.22
C VAL A 102 -11.57 -1.67 2.50
N CYS A 103 -10.40 -1.18 2.09
CA CYS A 103 -9.13 -1.90 2.21
C CYS A 103 -8.18 -1.17 3.15
N TYR A 104 -7.69 -1.87 4.18
CA TYR A 104 -6.53 -1.43 4.96
C TYR A 104 -5.25 -1.99 4.34
N ILE A 105 -4.21 -1.16 4.22
CA ILE A 105 -2.91 -1.58 3.72
C ILE A 105 -2.01 -1.88 4.91
N GLN A 106 -1.50 -3.11 4.98
CA GLN A 106 -0.57 -3.57 6.00
C GLN A 106 0.76 -3.95 5.35
N HIS A 107 1.88 -3.60 5.98
CA HIS A 107 3.18 -4.14 5.63
C HIS A 107 3.32 -5.58 6.13
N VAL A 108 3.72 -6.50 5.27
CA VAL A 108 3.68 -7.94 5.55
C VAL A 108 4.68 -8.35 6.64
N ASP A 109 5.91 -7.84 6.58
CA ASP A 109 6.99 -8.27 7.48
C ASP A 109 6.87 -7.62 8.87
N THR A 110 6.60 -6.31 8.93
CA THR A 110 6.53 -5.57 10.20
C THR A 110 5.13 -5.51 10.80
N CYS A 111 4.12 -6.00 10.09
CA CYS A 111 2.70 -5.92 10.47
C CYS A 111 2.16 -4.48 10.69
N LEU A 112 2.93 -3.45 10.32
CA LEU A 112 2.55 -2.06 10.51
C LEU A 112 1.47 -1.62 9.50
N TRP A 113 0.59 -0.71 9.93
CA TRP A 113 -0.53 -0.23 9.14
C TRP A 113 -0.27 1.11 8.47
N LEU A 114 -0.55 1.21 7.16
CA LEU A 114 -0.44 2.48 6.43
C LEU A 114 -1.46 3.48 6.98
N THR A 115 -0.99 4.67 7.33
CA THR A 115 -1.80 5.78 7.83
C THR A 115 -1.18 7.13 7.44
N TYR A 116 -1.78 8.22 7.86
CA TYR A 116 -1.24 9.57 7.70
C TYR A 116 -0.71 10.12 9.03
N GLN A 117 0.32 10.97 8.95
CA GLN A 117 0.67 11.84 10.08
C GLN A 117 -0.36 12.97 10.15
N ALA A 118 -1.10 13.05 11.25
CA ALA A 118 -1.94 14.22 11.54
C ALA A 118 -1.03 15.43 11.84
N MET A 119 -1.36 16.60 11.31
CA MET A 119 -0.68 17.83 11.68
C MET A 119 -1.11 18.26 13.09
N ASP A 120 -0.19 18.86 13.83
CA ASP A 120 -0.50 19.49 15.12
C ASP A 120 -1.54 20.62 14.91
N ALA A 121 -2.51 20.73 15.82
CA ALA A 121 -3.68 21.60 15.72
C ALA A 121 -3.32 23.07 15.50
N LYS A 122 -2.10 23.49 15.88
CA LYS A 122 -1.59 24.85 15.68
C LYS A 122 -1.24 25.20 14.23
N CYS A 123 -1.05 24.20 13.35
CA CYS A 123 -0.57 24.39 11.97
C CYS A 123 -1.68 24.38 10.91
N ALA A 124 -2.94 24.14 11.29
CA ALA A 124 -4.08 24.01 10.36
C ALA A 124 -4.47 25.31 9.61
N ARG A 125 -3.78 26.44 9.87
CA ARG A 125 -4.09 27.76 9.32
C ARG A 125 -3.30 28.15 8.06
N MET A 126 -2.37 27.32 7.58
CA MET A 126 -1.67 27.59 6.32
C MET A 126 -2.13 26.62 5.23
N GLY A 127 -2.54 27.18 4.09
CA GLY A 127 -3.22 26.48 3.00
C GLY A 127 -2.46 25.27 2.43
N GLY A 128 -3.24 24.29 1.97
CA GLY A 128 -2.79 23.04 1.36
C GLY A 128 -2.96 21.84 2.27
N VAL A 129 -3.97 21.00 2.03
CA VAL A 129 -4.21 19.76 2.81
C VAL A 129 -3.31 18.63 2.29
N GLN A 130 -2.00 18.78 2.49
CA GLN A 130 -1.01 17.72 2.23
C GLN A 130 -0.71 17.00 3.55
N ARG A 131 -0.86 15.67 3.59
CA ARG A 131 -0.52 14.87 4.78
C ARG A 131 0.55 13.84 4.45
N LYS A 132 1.68 13.87 5.14
CA LYS A 132 2.75 12.88 4.97
C LYS A 132 2.25 11.49 5.40
N VAL A 133 2.52 10.48 4.58
CA VAL A 133 2.16 9.08 4.88
C VAL A 133 3.13 8.49 5.91
N ARG A 134 2.61 7.71 6.86
CA ARG A 134 3.34 7.02 7.94
C ARG A 134 2.74 5.65 8.25
N TYR A 135 3.37 4.92 9.16
CA TYR A 135 2.87 3.68 9.73
C TYR A 135 2.60 3.83 11.23
N ILE A 136 1.65 3.06 11.75
CA ILE A 136 1.39 2.93 13.20
C ILE A 136 1.19 1.46 13.59
N THR A 137 1.52 1.16 14.85
CA THR A 137 1.08 -0.05 15.56
C THR A 137 -0.33 0.19 16.09
N VAL A 138 -1.16 -0.85 16.12
CA VAL A 138 -2.48 -0.83 16.78
C VAL A 138 -2.31 -1.22 18.24
#